data_AF-A0A1V3SVG2-F1
#
_entry.id   AF-A0A1V3SVG2-F1
#
_cell.length_a   1.000
_cell.length_b   1.000
_cell.length_c   1.000
_cell.angle_alpha   90.00
_cell.angle_beta   90.00
_cell.angle_gamma   90.00
#
_symmetry.space_group_name_H-M   'P 1'
#
loop_
_entity.id
_entity.type
_entity.pdbx_description
1 polymer ?
#
loop_
_entity_poly.entity_id
_entity_poly.type
_entity_poly.pdbx_seq_one_letter_code
_entity_poly.pdbx_strand_id
1 'polypeptide(L)'
;MDELRKVYLVGTSHKFQIHDCSAEKPFERMIKELCVRHQIKALGEEMSLEALQKKSVERSICEVVATSLGLPHKYCDPDTEERKKIGVTTVQDSVHDDFMKNPNDKNVQNKTPIEIKIREEFWLNKLLELDFWPILFVCGGCHVESFSRLLTEKNKIVDVLHEDWSCPDSNLDALQT
;
A
#
# COMPACT_ATOMS: atom_id res chain seq x y z
N MET A 1 -2.63 -19.75 -22.49
CA MET A 1 -3.65 -19.47 -21.46
C MET A 1 -2.98 -18.48 -20.52
N ASP A 2 -3.48 -17.25 -20.44
CA ASP A 2 -2.98 -16.31 -19.42
C ASP A 2 -3.25 -16.93 -18.06
N GLU A 3 -2.18 -17.20 -17.31
CA GLU A 3 -2.31 -17.68 -15.94
C GLU A 3 -3.06 -16.63 -15.14
N LEU A 4 -4.10 -17.04 -14.41
CA LEU A 4 -4.91 -16.12 -13.60
C LEU A 4 -4.04 -15.56 -12.47
N ARG A 5 -3.58 -14.33 -12.67
CA ARG A 5 -2.73 -13.57 -11.74
C ARG A 5 -3.56 -13.04 -10.58
N LYS A 6 -3.31 -13.53 -9.37
CA LYS A 6 -4.07 -13.18 -8.17
C LYS A 6 -3.38 -12.11 -7.31
N VAL A 7 -4.13 -11.09 -6.93
CA VAL A 7 -3.72 -9.99 -6.05
C VAL A 7 -4.58 -10.03 -4.78
N TYR A 8 -3.91 -9.95 -3.64
CA TYR A 8 -4.52 -9.69 -2.35
C TYR A 8 -4.31 -8.22 -1.98
N LEU A 9 -5.37 -7.51 -1.58
CA LEU A 9 -5.31 -6.09 -1.22
C LEU A 9 -5.46 -5.88 0.28
N VAL A 10 -4.62 -4.99 0.82
CA VAL A 10 -4.74 -4.45 2.17
C VAL A 10 -4.67 -2.94 2.09
N GLY A 11 -5.78 -2.28 2.38
CA GLY A 11 -5.83 -0.86 2.68
C GLY A 11 -5.39 -0.58 4.11
N THR A 12 -4.67 0.50 4.33
CA THR A 12 -4.21 0.95 5.66
C THR A 12 -3.84 2.43 5.62
N SER A 13 -3.55 3.05 6.76
CA SER A 13 -2.89 4.36 6.82
C SER A 13 -1.38 4.21 6.64
N HIS A 14 -0.76 5.10 5.86
CA HIS A 14 0.69 5.10 5.62
C HIS A 14 1.54 5.18 6.90
N LYS A 15 1.00 5.72 7.99
CA LYS A 15 1.68 5.74 9.30
C LYS A 15 2.02 4.35 9.82
N PHE A 16 1.24 3.34 9.42
CA PHE A 16 1.45 1.95 9.81
C PHE A 16 2.47 1.24 8.91
N GLN A 17 2.83 1.79 7.74
CA GLN A 17 3.83 1.20 6.85
C GLN A 17 5.27 1.56 7.26
N ILE A 18 5.45 2.46 8.22
CA ILE A 18 6.75 2.93 8.71
C ILE A 18 6.91 2.71 10.23
N HIS A 19 8.15 2.66 10.70
CA HIS A 19 8.54 2.41 12.10
C HIS A 19 8.34 3.64 13.02
N ASP A 20 7.15 4.25 13.00
CA ASP A 20 6.87 5.52 13.73
C ASP A 20 5.57 5.45 14.57
N CYS A 21 5.06 4.24 14.85
CA CYS A 21 3.87 4.10 15.68
C CYS A 21 3.86 2.83 16.53
N SER A 22 3.09 2.85 17.62
CA SER A 22 2.90 1.70 18.52
C SER A 22 2.29 0.47 17.85
N ALA A 23 1.70 0.66 16.66
CA ALA A 23 1.04 -0.37 15.87
C ALA A 23 1.98 -1.12 14.90
N GLU A 24 3.28 -0.82 14.92
CA GLU A 24 4.29 -1.49 14.09
C GLU A 24 4.22 -3.03 14.20
N LYS A 25 4.32 -3.56 15.43
CA LYS A 25 4.32 -5.01 15.66
C LYS A 25 3.00 -5.70 15.29
N PRO A 26 1.82 -5.14 15.64
CA PRO A 26 0.54 -5.65 15.14
C PRO A 26 0.46 -5.68 13.62
N PHE A 27 0.89 -4.61 12.94
CA PHE A 27 0.85 -4.55 11.48
C PHE A 27 1.82 -5.55 10.83
N GLU A 28 3.07 -5.61 11.29
CA GLU A 28 4.07 -6.58 10.84
C GLU A 28 3.56 -8.02 10.98
N ARG A 29 3.00 -8.36 12.14
CA ARG A 29 2.41 -9.68 12.40
C ARG A 29 1.29 -9.98 11.42
N MET A 30 0.37 -9.04 11.22
CA MET A 30 -0.76 -9.20 10.31
C MET A 30 -0.28 -9.46 8.88
N ILE A 31 0.64 -8.64 8.35
CA ILE A 31 1.18 -8.83 7.00
C ILE A 31 1.87 -10.20 6.87
N LYS A 32 2.66 -10.61 7.86
CA LYS A 32 3.33 -11.92 7.87
C LYS A 32 2.34 -13.08 7.89
N GLU A 33 1.29 -13.00 8.70
CA GLU A 33 0.23 -14.01 8.76
C GLU A 33 -0.53 -14.12 7.43
N LEU A 34 -0.86 -13.00 6.79
CA LEU A 34 -1.49 -13.00 5.48
C LEU A 34 -0.58 -13.62 4.42
N CYS A 35 0.72 -13.30 4.44
CA CYS A 35 1.69 -13.91 3.53
C CYS A 35 1.70 -15.44 3.63
N VAL A 36 1.76 -15.96 4.85
CA VAL A 36 1.77 -17.42 5.10
C VAL A 36 0.42 -18.05 4.73
N ARG A 37 -0.68 -17.48 5.21
CA ARG A 37 -2.04 -18.02 5.01
C ARG A 37 -2.43 -18.10 3.54
N HIS A 38 -2.07 -17.08 2.75
CA HIS A 38 -2.45 -16.98 1.34
C HIS A 38 -1.35 -17.41 0.37
N GLN A 39 -0.24 -17.99 0.88
CA GLN A 39 0.89 -18.46 0.08
C GLN A 39 1.42 -17.37 -0.87
N ILE A 40 1.53 -16.15 -0.34
CA ILE A 40 1.99 -14.98 -1.08
C ILE A 40 3.41 -15.22 -1.58
N LYS A 41 3.64 -14.95 -2.86
CA LYS A 41 4.96 -15.10 -3.50
C LYS A 41 5.71 -13.79 -3.66
N ALA A 42 5.04 -12.64 -3.53
CA ALA A 42 5.70 -11.34 -3.50
C ALA A 42 4.84 -10.26 -2.83
N LEU A 43 5.50 -9.21 -2.36
CA LEU A 43 4.90 -8.05 -1.72
C LEU A 43 5.11 -6.79 -2.59
N GLY A 44 4.05 -6.04 -2.82
CA GLY A 44 4.14 -4.68 -3.36
C GLY A 44 3.48 -3.71 -2.40
N GLU A 45 3.87 -2.43 -2.46
CA GLU A 45 3.21 -1.42 -1.65
C GLU A 45 3.20 -0.03 -2.30
N GLU A 46 2.19 0.76 -1.93
CA GLU A 46 2.13 2.20 -2.15
C GLU A 46 3.14 2.92 -1.23
N MET A 47 4.41 2.77 -1.57
CA MET A 47 5.53 3.47 -0.93
C MET A 47 6.65 3.67 -1.95
N SER A 48 7.53 4.63 -1.70
CA SER A 48 8.72 4.91 -2.52
C SER A 48 9.94 5.14 -1.63
N LEU A 49 11.14 4.89 -2.18
CA LEU A 49 12.40 5.17 -1.49
C LEU A 49 12.52 6.66 -1.13
N GLU A 50 12.04 7.55 -1.99
CA GLU A 50 12.02 8.99 -1.73
C GLU A 50 11.11 9.33 -0.52
N ALA A 51 9.96 8.67 -0.39
CA ALA A 51 9.05 8.88 0.74
C ALA A 51 9.68 8.41 2.07
N LEU A 52 10.36 7.27 2.05
CA LEU A 52 11.10 6.74 3.20
C LEU A 52 12.24 7.69 3.62
N GLN A 53 13.03 8.17 2.66
CA GLN A 53 14.12 9.13 2.90
C GLN A 53 13.60 10.42 3.54
N LYS A 54 12.48 10.96 3.07
CA LYS A 54 11.85 12.17 3.67
C LYS A 54 11.42 11.95 5.12
N LYS A 55 11.08 10.73 5.50
CA LYS A 55 10.72 10.35 6.87
C LYS A 55 11.92 9.92 7.71
N SER A 56 13.13 9.94 7.15
CA SER A 56 14.35 9.41 7.79
C SER A 56 14.20 7.95 8.23
N VAL A 57 13.44 7.18 7.45
CA VAL A 57 13.22 5.74 7.64
C VAL A 57 13.96 5.02 6.53
N GLU A 58 14.72 3.97 6.86
CA GLU A 58 15.48 3.21 5.86
C GLU A 58 14.61 2.22 5.10
N ARG A 59 13.64 1.60 5.79
CA ARG A 59 12.86 0.46 5.31
C ARG A 59 11.41 0.55 5.78
N SER A 60 10.49 0.08 4.95
CA SER A 60 9.08 -0.07 5.34
C SER A 60 8.87 -1.40 6.08
N ILE A 61 7.78 -1.50 6.82
CA ILE A 61 7.41 -2.76 7.50
C ILE A 61 7.18 -3.88 6.47
N CYS A 62 6.57 -3.57 5.32
CA CYS A 62 6.33 -4.54 4.25
C CYS A 62 7.65 -5.12 3.70
N GLU A 63 8.67 -4.27 3.51
CA GLU A 63 9.99 -4.70 3.04
C GLU A 63 10.71 -5.58 4.08
N VAL A 64 10.61 -5.22 5.36
CA VAL A 64 11.12 -6.01 6.49
C VAL A 64 10.46 -7.39 6.50
N VAL A 65 9.14 -7.46 6.40
CA VAL A 65 8.40 -8.74 6.35
C VAL A 65 8.82 -9.57 5.14
N ALA A 66 8.84 -8.97 3.95
CA ALA A 66 9.23 -9.66 2.72
C ALA A 66 10.62 -10.29 2.86
N THR A 67 11.58 -9.53 3.36
CA THR A 67 12.95 -10.00 3.60
C THR A 67 12.99 -11.14 4.60
N SER A 68 12.23 -11.04 5.70
CA SER A 68 12.16 -12.09 6.73
C SER A 68 11.58 -13.41 6.21
N LEU A 69 10.74 -13.34 5.16
CA LEU A 69 10.11 -14.49 4.52
C LEU A 69 10.84 -14.95 3.25
N GLY A 70 11.90 -14.26 2.83
CA GLY A 70 12.59 -14.53 1.56
C GLY A 70 11.73 -14.24 0.32
N LEU A 71 10.78 -13.30 0.42
CA LEU A 71 9.90 -12.91 -0.67
C LEU A 71 10.47 -11.70 -1.44
N PRO A 72 10.35 -11.68 -2.78
CA PRO A 72 10.50 -10.46 -3.57
C PRO A 72 9.58 -9.35 -3.06
N HIS A 73 10.12 -8.13 -3.02
CA HIS A 73 9.41 -6.92 -2.61
C HIS A 73 9.57 -5.82 -3.66
N LYS A 74 8.57 -4.93 -3.76
CA LYS A 74 8.65 -3.75 -4.61
C LYS A 74 7.94 -2.53 -4.03
N TYR A 75 8.66 -1.42 -4.01
CA TYR A 75 8.10 -0.07 -3.89
C TYR A 75 7.41 0.30 -5.20
N CYS A 76 6.10 0.52 -5.14
CA CYS A 76 5.29 0.76 -6.33
C CYS A 76 4.90 2.22 -6.51
N ASP A 77 5.01 3.09 -5.50
CA ASP A 77 4.63 4.49 -5.68
C ASP A 77 5.70 5.25 -6.49
N PRO A 78 5.32 6.05 -7.51
CA PRO A 78 6.29 6.78 -8.31
C PRO A 78 7.02 7.84 -7.48
N ASP A 79 8.33 7.96 -7.70
CA ASP A 79 9.12 9.08 -7.18
C ASP A 79 8.80 10.41 -7.89
N THR A 80 9.42 11.51 -7.47
CA THR A 80 9.18 12.85 -8.04
C THR A 80 9.45 12.90 -9.55
N GLU A 81 10.47 12.21 -10.04
CA GLU A 81 10.81 12.21 -11.47
C GLU A 81 9.88 11.28 -12.27
N GLU A 82 9.50 10.13 -11.72
CA GLU A 82 8.49 9.24 -12.30
C GLU A 82 7.12 9.91 -12.37
N ARG A 83 6.70 10.64 -11.32
CA ARG A 83 5.45 11.42 -11.30
C ARG A 83 5.40 12.46 -12.42
N LYS A 84 6.49 13.21 -12.62
CA LYS A 84 6.61 14.17 -13.73
C LYS A 84 6.43 13.48 -15.08
N LYS A 85 7.06 12.31 -15.27
CA LYS A 85 6.98 11.55 -16.53
C LYS A 85 5.57 11.05 -16.83
N ILE A 86 4.82 10.65 -15.81
CA ILE A 86 3.44 10.16 -15.97
C ILE A 86 2.38 11.26 -15.86
N GLY A 87 2.79 12.53 -15.67
CA GLY A 87 1.88 13.67 -15.62
C GLY A 87 1.10 13.83 -14.31
N VAL A 88 1.60 13.27 -13.21
CA VAL A 88 1.04 13.47 -11.86
C VAL A 88 1.74 14.65 -11.21
N THR A 89 0.96 15.64 -10.80
CA THR A 89 1.47 16.92 -10.28
C THR A 89 1.21 17.13 -8.79
N THR A 90 0.22 16.44 -8.22
CA THR A 90 -0.11 16.51 -6.79
C THR A 90 0.86 15.74 -5.88
N VAL A 91 1.06 16.27 -4.67
CA VAL A 91 2.05 15.81 -3.69
C VAL A 91 1.39 14.94 -2.62
N GLN A 92 1.58 13.60 -2.71
CA GLN A 92 1.35 12.56 -1.67
C GLN A 92 -0.05 12.47 -0.99
N ASP A 93 -0.43 11.27 -0.50
CA ASP A 93 -1.70 11.03 0.22
C ASP A 93 -1.68 11.49 1.68
N SER A 94 -0.53 12.00 2.16
CA SER A 94 -0.34 12.59 3.50
C SER A 94 -1.33 13.72 3.81
N VAL A 95 -1.99 14.25 2.78
CA VAL A 95 -3.00 15.29 2.89
C VAL A 95 -4.13 14.90 3.84
N HIS A 96 -4.55 13.63 3.93
CA HIS A 96 -5.62 13.29 4.87
C HIS A 96 -5.16 13.41 6.34
N ASP A 97 -3.89 13.12 6.63
CA ASP A 97 -3.32 13.23 7.98
C ASP A 97 -2.96 14.68 8.36
N ASP A 98 -2.60 15.54 7.40
CA ASP A 98 -2.24 16.95 7.64
C ASP A 98 -3.41 17.94 7.51
N PHE A 99 -4.47 17.63 6.74
CA PHE A 99 -5.66 18.49 6.64
C PHE A 99 -6.38 18.63 7.99
N MET A 100 -6.34 17.58 8.82
CA MET A 100 -6.82 17.61 10.20
C MET A 100 -5.97 18.48 11.13
N LYS A 101 -4.73 18.82 10.75
CA LYS A 101 -3.81 19.65 11.56
C LYS A 101 -3.83 21.12 11.16
N ASN A 102 -4.19 21.47 9.93
CA ASN A 102 -4.17 22.88 9.49
C ASN A 102 -5.20 23.20 8.38
N PRO A 103 -6.47 23.46 8.72
CA PRO A 103 -7.54 23.72 7.74
C PRO A 103 -7.37 25.02 6.91
N ASN A 104 -6.33 25.81 7.17
CA ASN A 104 -6.02 27.06 6.46
C ASN A 104 -4.85 26.96 5.47
N ASP A 105 -4.24 25.78 5.27
CA ASP A 105 -3.18 25.63 4.26
C ASP A 105 -3.79 25.57 2.85
N LYS A 106 -3.69 26.69 2.12
CA LYS A 106 -4.19 26.84 0.74
C LYS A 106 -3.39 26.07 -0.31
N ASN A 107 -2.29 25.40 0.07
CA ASN A 107 -1.48 24.60 -0.84
C ASN A 107 -1.91 23.12 -0.89
N VAL A 108 -2.99 22.75 -0.21
CA VAL A 108 -3.55 21.40 -0.31
C VAL A 108 -4.26 21.23 -1.65
N GLN A 109 -3.52 20.76 -2.65
CA GLN A 109 -4.11 20.29 -3.90
C GLN A 109 -4.62 18.87 -3.70
N ASN A 110 -5.95 18.72 -3.69
CA ASN A 110 -6.59 17.41 -3.70
C ASN A 110 -6.26 16.70 -5.02
N LYS A 111 -5.91 15.42 -4.93
CA LYS A 111 -5.64 14.57 -6.10
C LYS A 111 -6.88 14.50 -6.97
N THR A 112 -6.70 14.70 -8.27
CA THR A 112 -7.81 14.51 -9.21
C THR A 112 -8.08 13.02 -9.43
N PRO A 113 -9.31 12.62 -9.78
CA PRO A 113 -9.61 11.22 -10.14
C PRO A 113 -8.72 10.68 -11.28
N ILE A 114 -8.26 11.58 -12.17
CA ILE A 114 -7.34 11.25 -13.27
C ILE A 114 -5.96 10.88 -12.71
N GLU A 115 -5.42 11.68 -11.78
CA GLU A 115 -4.11 11.39 -11.16
C GLU A 115 -4.13 10.12 -10.31
N ILE A 116 -5.23 9.85 -9.60
CA ILE A 116 -5.43 8.57 -8.87
C ILE A 116 -5.31 7.40 -9.84
N LYS A 117 -6.04 7.44 -10.96
CA LYS A 117 -6.00 6.38 -11.97
C LYS A 117 -4.60 6.20 -12.57
N ILE A 118 -3.90 7.29 -12.88
CA ILE A 118 -2.53 7.23 -13.43
C ILE A 118 -1.56 6.56 -12.45
N ARG A 119 -1.65 6.90 -11.15
CA ARG A 119 -0.83 6.26 -10.10
C ARG A 119 -1.15 4.77 -9.97
N GLU A 120 -2.42 4.40 -9.95
CA GLU A 120 -2.86 3.01 -9.87
C GLU A 120 -2.41 2.18 -11.08
N GLU A 121 -2.48 2.75 -12.29
CA GLU A 121 -1.92 2.11 -13.50
C GLU A 121 -0.40 1.91 -13.40
N PHE A 122 0.31 2.88 -12.82
CA PHE A 122 1.74 2.75 -12.54
C PHE A 122 2.02 1.63 -11.54
N TRP A 123 1.26 1.52 -10.45
CA TRP A 123 1.39 0.45 -9.48
C TRP A 123 1.20 -0.92 -10.12
N LEU A 124 0.14 -1.09 -10.92
CA LEU A 124 -0.10 -2.32 -11.66
C LEU A 124 1.09 -2.68 -12.55
N ASN A 125 1.67 -1.71 -13.28
CA ASN A 125 2.84 -1.98 -14.11
C ASN A 125 4.03 -2.48 -13.27
N LYS A 126 4.27 -1.89 -12.09
CA LYS A 126 5.32 -2.37 -11.17
C LYS A 126 5.06 -3.80 -10.68
N LEU A 127 3.80 -4.17 -10.43
CA LEU A 127 3.41 -5.54 -10.08
C LEU A 127 3.61 -6.53 -11.23
N LEU A 128 3.28 -6.12 -12.46
CA LEU A 128 3.49 -6.95 -13.65
C LEU A 128 4.98 -7.21 -13.92
N GLU A 129 5.83 -6.21 -13.68
CA GLU A 129 7.30 -6.34 -13.76
C GLU A 129 7.88 -7.27 -12.68
N LEU A 130 7.22 -7.39 -11.52
CA LEU A 130 7.67 -8.28 -10.44
C LEU A 130 7.49 -9.76 -10.84
N ASP A 131 6.40 -10.07 -11.55
CA ASP A 131 6.09 -11.38 -12.16
C ASP A 131 6.10 -12.59 -11.20
N PHE A 132 5.79 -12.36 -9.92
CA PHE A 132 5.54 -13.40 -8.92
C PHE A 132 4.05 -13.42 -8.55
N TRP A 133 3.41 -14.58 -8.47
CA TRP A 133 1.97 -14.67 -8.18
C TRP A 133 1.63 -15.84 -7.24
N PRO A 134 0.76 -15.66 -6.23
CA PRO A 134 -0.01 -14.45 -5.89
C PRO A 134 0.81 -13.33 -5.22
N ILE A 135 0.34 -12.08 -5.36
CA ILE A 135 0.95 -10.88 -4.74
C ILE A 135 0.06 -10.36 -3.62
N LEU A 136 0.66 -9.90 -2.52
CA LEU A 136 0.01 -9.02 -1.55
C LEU A 136 0.40 -7.57 -1.85
N PHE A 137 -0.57 -6.69 -2.06
CA PHE A 137 -0.37 -5.27 -2.28
C PHE A 137 -0.96 -4.45 -1.13
N VAL A 138 -0.15 -3.59 -0.53
CA VAL A 138 -0.52 -2.71 0.58
C VAL A 138 -0.64 -1.27 0.09
N CYS A 139 -1.78 -0.63 0.30
CA CYS A 139 -2.01 0.75 -0.14
C CYS A 139 -2.80 1.57 0.90
N GLY A 140 -2.96 2.87 0.64
CA GLY A 140 -3.90 3.71 1.36
C GLY A 140 -5.31 3.12 1.29
N GLY A 141 -6.05 3.13 2.41
CA GLY A 141 -7.44 2.61 2.44
C GLY A 141 -8.36 3.25 1.39
N CYS A 142 -8.14 4.54 1.09
CA CYS A 142 -8.86 5.27 0.05
C CYS A 142 -8.65 4.74 -1.38
N HIS A 143 -7.63 3.93 -1.62
CA HIS A 143 -7.30 3.37 -2.94
C HIS A 143 -7.83 1.96 -3.15
N VAL A 144 -8.32 1.27 -2.12
CA VAL A 144 -8.70 -0.15 -2.23
C VAL A 144 -9.81 -0.36 -3.27
N GLU A 145 -10.86 0.46 -3.24
CA GLU A 145 -11.98 0.31 -4.16
C GLU A 145 -11.57 0.57 -5.62
N SER A 146 -10.93 1.72 -5.90
CA SER A 146 -10.52 2.11 -7.24
C SER A 146 -9.47 1.17 -7.82
N PHE A 147 -8.49 0.77 -7.01
CA PHE A 147 -7.45 -0.15 -7.47
C PHE A 147 -7.97 -1.57 -7.69
N SER A 148 -8.89 -2.06 -6.83
CA SER A 148 -9.57 -3.35 -7.05
C SER A 148 -10.34 -3.38 -8.37
N ARG A 149 -11.05 -2.28 -8.70
CA ARG A 149 -11.75 -2.12 -9.97
C ARG A 149 -10.78 -2.17 -11.15
N LEU A 150 -9.69 -1.40 -11.10
CA LEU A 150 -8.65 -1.40 -12.14
C LEU A 150 -8.06 -2.80 -12.35
N LEU A 151 -7.72 -3.50 -11.27
CA LEU A 151 -7.16 -4.86 -11.34
C LEU A 151 -8.13 -5.85 -12.01
N THR A 152 -9.41 -5.76 -11.66
CA THR A 152 -10.47 -6.60 -12.25
C THR A 152 -10.64 -6.30 -13.74
N GLU A 153 -10.67 -5.02 -14.13
CA GLU A 153 -10.70 -4.60 -15.54
C GLU A 153 -9.49 -5.10 -16.35
N LYS A 154 -8.36 -5.34 -15.67
CA LYS A 154 -7.12 -5.89 -16.25
C LYS A 154 -6.99 -7.39 -16.07
N ASN A 155 -8.13 -8.08 -15.89
CA ASN A 155 -8.27 -9.53 -15.76
C ASN A 155 -7.39 -10.14 -14.66
N LYS A 156 -7.31 -9.48 -13.51
CA LYS A 156 -6.68 -10.02 -12.30
C LYS A 156 -7.75 -10.55 -11.36
N ILE A 157 -7.42 -11.61 -10.62
CA ILE A 157 -8.26 -12.07 -9.50
C ILE A 157 -7.90 -11.19 -8.30
N VAL A 158 -8.89 -10.57 -7.66
CA VAL A 158 -8.67 -9.67 -6.54
C VAL A 158 -9.42 -10.16 -5.32
N ASP A 159 -8.70 -10.34 -4.21
CA ASP A 159 -9.28 -10.57 -2.89
C ASP A 159 -8.90 -9.38 -1.99
N VAL A 160 -9.89 -8.59 -1.57
CA VAL A 160 -9.67 -7.53 -0.58
C VAL A 160 -9.69 -8.17 0.81
N LEU A 161 -8.54 -8.14 1.50
CA LEU A 161 -8.40 -8.73 2.84
C LEU A 161 -8.74 -7.70 3.93
N HIS A 162 -8.40 -6.44 3.70
CA HIS A 162 -8.78 -5.30 4.54
C HIS A 162 -9.01 -4.07 3.67
N GLU A 163 -10.14 -3.38 3.86
CA GLU A 163 -10.43 -2.11 3.17
C GLU A 163 -9.68 -0.93 3.80
N ASP A 164 -9.63 -0.88 5.13
CA ASP A 164 -8.90 0.15 5.87
C ASP A 164 -8.47 -0.42 7.23
N TRP A 165 -7.35 -1.14 7.22
CA TRP A 165 -6.79 -1.70 8.44
C TRP A 165 -6.34 -0.59 9.38
N SER A 166 -6.72 -0.74 10.64
CA SER A 166 -6.23 0.05 11.75
C SER A 166 -5.80 -0.89 12.87
N CYS A 167 -4.87 -0.42 13.71
CA CYS A 167 -4.46 -1.19 14.87
C CYS A 167 -5.70 -1.51 15.72
N PRO A 168 -5.98 -2.80 16.00
CA PRO A 168 -6.97 -3.13 17.01
C PRO A 168 -6.53 -2.43 18.30
N ASP A 169 -7.41 -1.63 18.90
CA ASP A 169 -7.14 -1.08 20.23
C ASP A 169 -6.73 -2.24 21.13
N SER A 170 -5.67 -2.06 21.93
CA SER A 170 -5.18 -3.09 22.85
C SER A 170 -6.15 -3.38 24.02
N ASN A 171 -7.43 -3.04 23.87
CA ASN A 171 -8.54 -3.31 24.78
C ASN A 171 -9.76 -3.71 23.94
N LEU A 172 -10.32 -4.91 24.22
CA LEU A 172 -11.34 -5.68 23.47
C LEU A 172 -10.67 -6.69 22.52
N ASP A 173 -10.31 -7.93 22.89
CA ASP A 173 -11.10 -8.94 23.60
C ASP A 173 -10.20 -9.87 24.45
N ALA A 174 -10.21 -9.65 25.76
CA ALA A 174 -10.36 -10.76 26.69
C ALA A 174 -11.87 -10.90 26.90
N LEU A 175 -12.41 -12.12 26.70
CA LEU A 175 -13.83 -12.48 26.48
C LEU A 175 -14.13 -12.49 24.97
N GLN A 176 -14.19 -13.62 24.29
CA GLN A 176 -15.08 -14.73 24.58
C GLN A 176 -14.41 -16.09 24.34
N THR A 177 -14.42 -16.89 25.40
CA THR A 177 -14.27 -18.35 25.44
C THR A 177 -15.34 -19.07 24.64
#